data_AF-A0A1I6GBV0-F1
#
_entry.id   AF-A0A1I6GBV0-F1
#
_cell.length_a   1.000
_cell.length_b   1.000
_cell.length_c   1.000
_cell.angle_alpha   90.00
_cell.angle_beta   90.00
_cell.angle_gamma   90.00
#
_symmetry.space_group_name_H-M   'P 1'
#
loop_
_entity.id
_entity.type
_entity.pdbx_description
1 polymer ?
#
loop_
_entity_poly.entity_id
_entity_poly.type
_entity_poly.pdbx_seq_one_letter_code
_entity_poly.pdbx_strand_id
1 'polypeptide(L)'
;MHREGDELVCTVGSTTLRYQARAIEDLHAWLAAQGDWVPLGAADEQKPAAPGTVEAFGRAEDNPVGGWYGLRKGYRGRFGMYLPPLLEALGLVELEHNARNNRVRAI
;
A
#
# COMPACT_ATOMS: atom_id res chain seq x y z
N MET A 1 12.50 -10.51 4.79
CA MET A 1 13.67 -10.56 3.88
C MET A 1 13.15 -10.68 2.46
N HIS A 2 13.35 -9.62 1.66
CA HIS A 2 13.10 -9.61 0.22
C HIS A 2 14.44 -9.48 -0.52
N ARG A 3 14.50 -9.94 -1.76
CA ARG A 3 15.63 -9.69 -2.67
C ARG A 3 15.25 -8.60 -3.67
N GLU A 4 16.26 -7.93 -4.22
CA GLU A 4 16.04 -6.98 -5.31
C GLU A 4 15.35 -7.68 -6.48
N GLY A 5 14.28 -7.07 -6.99
CA GLY A 5 13.45 -7.63 -8.06
C GLY A 5 12.35 -8.59 -7.60
N ASP A 6 12.26 -8.95 -6.31
CA ASP A 6 11.15 -9.75 -5.81
C ASP A 6 9.82 -9.00 -5.97
N GLU A 7 8.82 -9.67 -6.51
CA GLU A 7 7.49 -9.12 -6.74
C GLU A 7 6.43 -9.79 -5.88
N LEU A 8 5.55 -8.97 -5.31
CA LEU A 8 4.27 -9.40 -4.77
C LEU A 8 3.22 -9.37 -5.88
N VAL A 9 2.54 -10.49 -6.09
CA VAL A 9 1.47 -10.63 -7.09
C VAL A 9 0.13 -10.73 -6.38
N CYS A 10 -0.79 -9.82 -6.69
CA CYS A 10 -2.16 -9.83 -6.19
C CYS A 10 -3.13 -10.06 -7.34
N THR A 11 -3.97 -11.10 -7.26
CA THR A 11 -4.92 -11.45 -8.31
C THR A 11 -6.35 -11.40 -7.78
N VAL A 12 -7.22 -10.64 -8.46
CA VAL A 12 -8.66 -10.56 -8.20
C VAL A 12 -9.41 -10.77 -9.50
N GLY A 13 -10.10 -11.90 -9.61
CA GLY A 13 -10.71 -12.34 -10.87
C GLY A 13 -9.66 -12.44 -11.99
N SER A 14 -9.90 -11.77 -13.12
CA SER A 14 -8.96 -11.67 -14.24
C SER A 14 -7.91 -10.57 -14.09
N THR A 15 -7.97 -9.79 -13.00
CA THR A 15 -7.06 -8.67 -12.79
C THR A 15 -5.87 -9.10 -11.95
N THR A 16 -4.66 -8.89 -12.47
CA THR A 16 -3.41 -9.06 -11.72
C THR A 16 -2.72 -7.72 -11.50
N LEU A 17 -2.42 -7.42 -10.24
CA LEU A 17 -1.61 -6.32 -9.77
C LEU A 17 -0.24 -6.86 -9.34
N ARG A 18 0.80 -6.04 -9.48
CA ARG A 18 2.18 -6.37 -9.13
C ARG A 18 2.77 -5.23 -8.33
N TYR A 19 3.42 -5.56 -7.23
CA TYR A 19 4.12 -4.63 -6.36
C TYR A 19 5.53 -5.13 -6.10
N GLN A 20 6.47 -4.24 -5.75
CA GLN A 20 7.74 -4.69 -5.17
C GLN A 20 7.46 -5.41 -3.85
N ALA A 21 8.02 -6.60 -3.62
CA ALA A 21 7.72 -7.42 -2.44
C ALA A 21 8.06 -6.70 -1.12
N ARG A 22 9.09 -5.83 -1.14
CA ARG A 22 9.48 -4.97 -0.03
C ARG A 22 8.42 -4.01 0.48
N ALA A 23 7.36 -3.78 -0.30
CA ALA A 23 6.21 -2.96 0.08
C ALA A 23 5.61 -3.37 1.43
N ILE A 24 5.65 -4.66 1.79
CA ILE A 24 5.12 -5.15 3.06
C ILE A 24 5.91 -4.57 4.23
N GLU A 25 7.22 -4.71 4.20
CA GLU A 25 8.13 -4.27 5.26
C GLU A 25 8.18 -2.74 5.34
N ASP A 26 8.29 -2.06 4.19
CA ASP A 26 8.37 -0.61 4.14
C ASP A 26 7.07 0.06 4.61
N LEU A 27 5.90 -0.45 4.17
CA LEU A 27 4.60 0.10 4.60
C LEU A 27 4.41 -0.09 6.10
N HIS A 28 4.72 -1.28 6.62
CA HIS A 28 4.59 -1.55 8.05
C HIS A 28 5.50 -0.62 8.87
N ALA A 29 6.76 -0.48 8.48
CA ALA A 29 7.71 0.42 9.16
C ALA A 29 7.24 1.88 9.12
N TRP A 30 6.71 2.33 7.99
CA TRP A 30 6.17 3.67 7.84
C TRP A 30 4.92 3.89 8.71
N LEU A 31 4.00 2.93 8.78
CA LEU A 31 2.81 2.99 9.65
C LEU A 31 3.20 3.02 11.13
N ALA A 32 4.18 2.21 11.54
CA ALA A 32 4.69 2.22 12.92
C ALA A 32 5.29 3.58 13.29
N ALA A 33 5.96 4.25 12.34
CA ALA A 33 6.47 5.59 12.54
C ALA A 33 5.36 6.67 12.62
N GLN A 34 4.20 6.46 12.01
CA GLN A 34 3.05 7.36 12.18
C GLN A 34 2.46 7.26 13.59
N GLY A 35 2.45 6.06 14.18
CA GLY A 35 1.97 5.83 15.55
C GLY A 35 0.46 6.01 15.75
N ASP A 36 -0.31 6.23 14.68
CA ASP A 36 -1.76 6.41 14.69
C ASP A 36 -2.41 5.89 13.40
N TRP A 37 -3.73 5.93 13.33
CA TRP A 37 -4.54 5.55 12.19
C TRP A 37 -4.30 6.43 10.96
N VAL A 38 -3.91 5.78 9.86
CA VAL A 38 -3.68 6.41 8.56
C VAL A 38 -4.81 6.09 7.59
N PRO A 39 -5.42 7.07 6.91
CA PRO A 39 -6.40 6.79 5.87
C PRO A 39 -5.80 6.03 4.69
N LEU A 40 -6.55 5.07 4.14
CA LEU A 40 -6.04 4.23 3.04
C LEU A 40 -5.76 5.05 1.78
N GLY A 41 -6.72 5.88 1.37
CA GLY A 41 -6.72 6.50 0.05
C GLY A 41 -7.03 5.48 -1.06
N ALA A 42 -7.71 5.95 -2.11
CA ALA A 42 -8.14 5.11 -3.24
C ALA A 42 -8.07 5.90 -4.56
N ALA A 43 -7.09 6.79 -4.67
CA ALA A 43 -6.96 7.65 -5.83
C ALA A 43 -6.49 6.87 -7.06
N ASP A 44 -7.17 7.07 -8.19
CA ASP A 44 -6.73 6.56 -9.49
C ASP A 44 -5.28 7.00 -9.80
N GLU A 45 -4.55 6.20 -10.58
CA GLU A 45 -3.14 6.49 -10.89
C GLU A 45 -2.93 7.80 -11.66
N GLN A 46 -3.96 8.29 -12.36
CA GLN A 46 -3.90 9.54 -13.12
C GLN A 46 -4.25 10.76 -12.25
N LYS A 47 -4.66 10.55 -11.00
CA LYS A 47 -5.06 11.62 -10.07
C LYS A 47 -4.06 11.71 -8.92
N PRO A 48 -3.81 12.92 -8.37
CA PRO A 48 -2.98 13.07 -7.19
C PRO A 48 -3.60 12.35 -5.99
N ALA A 49 -2.77 11.85 -5.06
CA ALA A 49 -3.25 11.18 -3.86
C ALA A 49 -3.52 12.24 -2.82
N ALA A 50 -4.51 12.00 -1.97
CA ALA A 50 -4.66 12.80 -0.77
C ALA A 50 -3.37 12.64 0.07
N PRO A 51 -2.69 13.74 0.43
CA PRO A 51 -1.51 13.69 1.29
C PRO A 51 -1.81 12.97 2.61
N GLY A 52 -0.79 12.31 3.17
CA GLY A 52 -0.93 11.59 4.44
C GLY A 52 -1.75 10.29 4.36
N THR A 53 -1.97 9.74 3.16
CA THR A 53 -2.64 8.45 2.97
C THR A 53 -1.68 7.34 2.60
N VAL A 54 -2.09 6.08 2.80
CA VAL A 54 -1.32 4.90 2.37
C VAL A 54 -1.09 4.92 0.86
N GLU A 55 -2.09 5.32 0.08
CA GLU A 55 -1.94 5.49 -1.37
C GLU A 55 -0.92 6.58 -1.73
N ALA A 56 -0.84 7.67 -0.95
CA ALA A 56 0.19 8.68 -1.16
C ALA A 56 1.59 8.11 -0.90
N PHE A 57 1.78 7.40 0.22
CA PHE A 57 3.05 6.73 0.53
C PHE A 57 3.46 5.75 -0.58
N GLY A 58 2.52 4.95 -1.09
CA GLY A 58 2.76 3.92 -2.11
C GLY A 58 3.31 4.43 -3.45
N ARG A 59 3.28 5.74 -3.69
CA ARG A 59 3.70 6.39 -4.93
C ARG A 59 4.54 7.65 -4.75
N ALA A 60 4.95 7.95 -3.54
CA ALA A 60 5.71 9.15 -3.24
C ALA A 60 7.15 9.03 -3.76
N GLU A 61 7.71 10.14 -4.27
CA GLU A 61 9.09 10.19 -4.77
C GLU A 61 10.13 10.11 -3.65
N ASP A 62 9.72 10.38 -2.40
CA ASP A 62 10.54 10.36 -1.19
C ASP A 62 10.36 9.09 -0.36
N ASN A 63 9.60 8.11 -0.84
CA ASN A 63 9.50 6.81 -0.18
C ASN A 63 10.78 5.97 -0.39
N PRO A 64 10.96 4.84 0.32
CA PRO A 64 12.18 4.03 0.25
C PRO A 64 12.57 3.49 -1.15
N VAL A 65 11.65 3.52 -2.13
CA VAL A 65 11.90 3.06 -3.51
C VAL A 65 11.95 4.20 -4.52
N GLY A 66 11.83 5.46 -4.07
CA GLY A 66 11.92 6.64 -4.92
C GLY A 66 10.75 6.77 -5.91
N GLY A 67 9.55 6.29 -5.57
CA GLY A 67 8.39 6.38 -6.44
C GLY A 67 7.37 5.27 -6.24
N TRP A 68 6.97 4.59 -7.31
CA TRP A 68 5.87 3.64 -7.27
C TRP A 68 6.31 2.26 -6.78
N TYR A 69 5.65 1.76 -5.72
CA TYR A 69 5.71 0.33 -5.40
C TYR A 69 4.97 -0.51 -6.43
N GLY A 70 3.89 0.01 -7.02
CA GLY A 70 3.13 -0.67 -8.07
C GLY A 70 3.89 -0.72 -9.40
N LEU A 71 4.06 -1.92 -9.94
CA LEU A 71 4.89 -2.20 -11.12
C LEU A 71 4.11 -2.15 -12.44
N ARG A 72 2.79 -2.35 -12.39
CA ARG A 72 1.95 -2.43 -13.58
C ARG A 72 1.24 -1.11 -13.87
N LYS A 73 1.60 -0.44 -14.97
CA LYS A 73 0.88 0.74 -15.49
C LYS A 73 -0.60 0.41 -15.72
N GLY A 74 -1.49 1.34 -15.37
CA GLY A 74 -2.95 1.14 -15.33
C GLY A 74 -3.46 0.54 -14.02
N TYR A 75 -2.59 -0.01 -13.16
CA TYR A 75 -2.96 -0.69 -11.92
C TYR A 75 -2.10 -0.32 -10.72
N ARG A 76 -1.07 0.52 -10.89
CA ARG A 76 -0.14 0.90 -9.83
C ARG A 76 -0.75 1.85 -8.79
N GLY A 77 -1.82 2.57 -9.15
CA GLY A 77 -2.61 3.45 -8.27
C GLY A 77 -3.72 2.73 -7.51
N ARG A 78 -3.37 1.65 -6.82
CA ARG A 78 -4.27 0.86 -5.97
C ARG A 78 -3.53 0.32 -4.74
N PHE A 79 -2.41 0.93 -4.38
CA PHE A 79 -1.56 0.48 -3.30
C PHE A 79 -2.32 0.49 -1.95
N GLY A 80 -3.02 1.59 -1.66
CA GLY A 80 -3.81 1.76 -0.44
C GLY A 80 -5.01 0.82 -0.31
N MET A 81 -5.43 0.18 -1.40
CA MET A 81 -6.56 -0.77 -1.38
C MET A 81 -6.13 -2.23 -1.24
N TYR A 82 -4.92 -2.59 -1.69
CA TYR A 82 -4.50 -3.99 -1.77
C TYR A 82 -3.42 -4.37 -0.76
N LEU A 83 -2.54 -3.46 -0.34
CA LEU A 83 -1.55 -3.79 0.69
C LEU A 83 -2.17 -3.88 2.09
N PRO A 84 -3.03 -2.96 2.55
CA PRO A 84 -3.52 -3.01 3.94
C PRO A 84 -4.23 -4.32 4.31
N PRO A 85 -5.13 -4.90 3.49
CA PRO A 85 -5.72 -6.21 3.79
C PRO A 85 -4.70 -7.36 3.82
N LEU A 86 -3.63 -7.27 3.02
CA LEU A 86 -2.54 -8.26 3.08
C LEU A 86 -1.77 -8.14 4.40
N LEU A 87 -1.41 -6.92 4.82
CA LEU A 87 -0.71 -6.71 6.08
C LEU A 87 -1.57 -7.17 7.27
N GLU A 88 -2.89 -6.97 7.20
CA GLU A 88 -3.83 -7.45 8.22
C GLU A 88 -3.81 -8.99 8.30
N ALA A 89 -3.89 -9.67 7.15
CA ALA A 89 -3.80 -11.12 7.08
C ALA A 89 -2.46 -11.69 7.58
N LEU A 90 -1.38 -10.90 7.49
CA LEU A 90 -0.06 -11.23 8.03
C LEU A 90 0.08 -10.89 9.53
N GLY A 91 -0.94 -10.28 10.15
CA GLY A 91 -0.92 -9.88 11.56
C GLY A 91 -0.02 -8.68 11.87
N LEU A 92 0.23 -7.82 10.87
CA LEU A 92 1.13 -6.66 10.98
C LEU A 92 0.39 -5.35 11.27
N VAL A 93 -0.90 -5.28 10.95
CA VAL A 93 -1.70 -4.05 11.10
C VAL A 93 -3.09 -4.36 11.61
N GLU A 94 -3.71 -3.35 12.23
CA GLU A 94 -5.15 -3.29 12.41
C GLU A 94 -5.77 -2.49 11.26
N LEU A 95 -6.85 -3.00 10.66
CA LEU A 95 -7.55 -2.38 9.55
C LEU A 95 -9.02 -2.14 9.91
N GLU A 96 -9.54 -0.95 9.58
CA GLU A 96 -10.96 -0.68 9.72
C GLU A 96 -11.78 -1.34 8.58
N HIS A 97 -12.93 -1.91 8.94
CA HIS A 97 -13.87 -2.56 8.02
C HIS A 97 -15.20 -1.82 7.93
N ASN A 98 -15.15 -0.49 7.74
CA ASN A 98 -16.35 0.33 7.52
C ASN A 98 -16.75 0.33 6.03
N ALA A 99 -17.93 0.87 5.75
CA ALA A 99 -18.42 1.02 4.37
C ALA A 99 -17.56 1.96 3.49
N ARG A 100 -16.83 2.89 4.11
CA ARG A 100 -15.96 3.87 3.43
C ARG A 100 -15.00 4.53 4.43
N ASN A 101 -13.97 5.19 3.89
CA ASN A 101 -12.99 5.98 4.66
C ASN A 101 -12.24 5.16 5.72
N ASN A 102 -11.96 3.90 5.41
CA ASN A 102 -11.19 3.03 6.27
C ASN A 102 -9.79 3.59 6.50
N ARG A 103 -9.23 3.23 7.64
CA ARG A 103 -7.89 3.55 8.07
C ARG A 103 -7.16 2.29 8.50
N VAL A 104 -5.84 2.37 8.56
CA VAL A 104 -4.95 1.29 8.99
C VAL A 104 -3.92 1.84 9.97
N ARG A 105 -3.49 1.03 10.93
CA ARG A 105 -2.35 1.33 11.82
C ARG A 105 -1.50 0.08 12.04
N ALA A 106 -0.21 0.25 12.34
CA ALA A 106 0.66 -0.87 12.71
C ALA A 106 0.30 -1.44 14.08
N ILE A 107 0.62 -2.73 14.29
CA ILE A 107 0.54 -3.45 15.57
C ILE A 107 1.89 -3.40 16.29
#